data_AF-A0A378FQ58-F1
#
_entry.id   AF-A0A378FQ58-F1
#
_cell.length_a   1.000
_cell.length_b   1.000
_cell.length_c   1.000
_cell.angle_alpha   90.00
_cell.angle_beta   90.00
_cell.angle_gamma   90.00
#
_symmetry.space_group_name_H-M   'P 1'
#
loop_
_entity.id
_entity.type
_entity.pdbx_description
1 polymer ?
#
loop_
_entity_poly.entity_id
_entity_poly.type
_entity_poly.pdbx_seq_one_letter_code
_entity_poly.pdbx_strand_id
1 'polypeptide(L)'
;MRALSATELQITLKSAYAPLLQELALPRPFRFIAPSQFIDGGTARGIKAPIGTGPWRLANSQLNQRDVLVRNERYWGRKPALQQITIKVIPDATSRAVAFETGRNRYALRR
;
A
#
# COMPACT_ATOMS: atom_id res chain seq x y z
N MET A 1 -20.61 4.35 9.89
CA MET A 1 -20.60 3.31 8.84
C MET A 1 -21.17 2.03 9.42
N ARG A 2 -21.96 1.27 8.67
CA ARG A 2 -22.44 -0.06 9.09
C ARG A 2 -22.51 -1.00 7.89
N ALA A 3 -22.15 -2.26 8.08
CA ALA A 3 -22.46 -3.31 7.12
C ALA A 3 -23.95 -3.65 7.26
N LEU A 4 -24.69 -3.65 6.15
CA LEU A 4 -26.09 -4.07 6.09
C LEU A 4 -26.21 -5.56 5.77
N SER A 5 -25.26 -6.07 4.97
CA SER A 5 -25.15 -7.46 4.54
C SER A 5 -23.68 -7.80 4.26
N ALA A 6 -23.41 -8.98 3.71
CA ALA A 6 -22.06 -9.39 3.33
C ALA A 6 -21.41 -8.49 2.26
N THR A 7 -22.22 -7.79 1.46
CA THR A 7 -21.76 -7.01 0.29
C THR A 7 -22.24 -5.56 0.27
N GLU A 8 -22.99 -5.12 1.27
CA GLU A 8 -23.54 -3.75 1.34
C GLU A 8 -22.99 -2.99 2.55
N LEU A 9 -22.35 -1.84 2.29
CA LEU A 9 -21.81 -0.94 3.30
C LEU A 9 -22.54 0.40 3.23
N GLN A 10 -23.17 0.82 4.33
CA GLN A 10 -23.82 2.11 4.45
C GLN A 10 -22.90 3.12 5.15
N ILE A 11 -22.74 4.29 4.52
CA ILE A 11 -22.04 5.45 5.08
C ILE A 11 -23.07 6.58 5.21
N THR A 12 -23.27 7.07 6.43
CA THR A 12 -24.15 8.20 6.74
C THR A 12 -23.29 9.40 7.13
N LEU A 13 -23.55 10.55 6.51
CA LEU A 13 -22.83 11.80 6.76
C LEU A 13 -23.72 12.81 7.48
N LYS A 14 -23.11 13.81 8.13
CA LYS A 14 -23.84 14.90 8.80
C LYS A 14 -24.51 15.86 7.82
N SER A 15 -24.00 15.97 6.61
CA SER A 15 -24.51 16.82 5.53
C SER A 15 -24.15 16.22 4.17
N ALA A 16 -24.71 16.78 3.10
CA ALA A 16 -24.31 16.45 1.74
C ALA A 16 -22.87 16.94 1.49
N TYR A 17 -21.91 16.03 1.64
CA TYR A 17 -20.49 16.34 1.50
C TYR A 17 -20.00 16.00 0.09
N ALA A 18 -19.95 17.02 -0.77
CA ALA A 18 -19.58 16.87 -2.17
C ALA A 18 -18.25 16.12 -2.44
N PRO A 19 -17.16 16.32 -1.67
CA PRO A 19 -15.87 15.70 -1.99
C PRO A 19 -15.71 14.28 -1.42
N LEU A 20 -16.76 13.65 -0.88
CA LEU A 20 -16.69 12.31 -0.25
C LEU A 20 -15.96 11.29 -1.12
N LEU A 21 -16.32 11.20 -2.41
CA LEU A 21 -15.76 10.17 -3.29
C LEU A 21 -14.27 10.43 -3.57
N GLN A 22 -13.87 11.69 -3.68
CA GLN A 22 -12.48 12.09 -3.85
C GLN A 22 -11.66 11.73 -2.61
N GLU A 23 -12.20 11.96 -1.41
CA GLU A 23 -11.52 11.61 -0.15
C GLU A 23 -11.40 10.10 0.06
N LEU A 24 -12.44 9.34 -0.28
CA LEU A 24 -12.40 7.87 -0.26
C LEU A 24 -11.40 7.28 -1.25
N ALA A 25 -11.06 8.01 -2.32
CA ALA A 25 -10.08 7.59 -3.31
C ALA A 25 -8.62 7.86 -2.88
N LEU A 26 -8.39 8.66 -1.84
CA LEU A 26 -7.04 8.99 -1.37
C LEU A 26 -6.23 7.74 -0.98
N PRO A 27 -4.88 7.84 -0.97
CA PRO A 27 -4.03 6.72 -0.54
C PRO A 27 -4.24 6.30 0.92
N ARG A 28 -4.69 7.23 1.77
CA ARG A 28 -4.96 7.05 3.20
C ARG A 28 -5.94 8.14 3.69
N PRO A 29 -6.71 7.92 4.77
CA PRO A 29 -6.73 6.73 5.63
C PRO A 29 -7.75 5.65 5.20
N PHE A 30 -8.65 5.95 4.27
CA PHE A 30 -9.79 5.08 3.94
C PHE A 30 -9.44 3.95 2.96
N ARG A 31 -8.48 3.11 3.35
CA ARG A 31 -8.14 1.83 2.69
C ARG A 31 -8.32 0.68 3.68
N PHE A 32 -8.43 -0.53 3.16
CA PHE A 32 -8.77 -1.70 3.96
C PHE A 32 -7.56 -2.59 4.21
N ILE A 33 -7.32 -2.89 5.49
CA ILE A 33 -6.42 -3.96 5.95
C ILE A 33 -7.29 -5.10 6.50
N ALA A 34 -6.80 -6.34 6.42
CA ALA A 34 -7.49 -7.48 7.04
C ALA A 34 -7.64 -7.27 8.56
N PRO A 35 -8.87 -7.36 9.13
CA PRO A 35 -9.09 -7.13 10.56
C PRO A 35 -8.29 -8.05 11.50
N SER A 36 -7.90 -9.25 11.02
CA SER A 36 -7.02 -10.16 11.75
C SER A 36 -5.66 -9.56 12.11
N GLN A 37 -5.26 -8.48 11.43
CA GLN A 37 -4.00 -7.77 11.63
C GLN A 37 -4.08 -6.62 12.64
N PHE A 38 -5.26 -6.35 13.19
CA PHE A 38 -5.43 -5.33 14.22
C PHE A 38 -4.68 -5.70 15.50
N ILE A 39 -4.20 -4.68 16.20
CA ILE A 39 -3.63 -4.76 17.54
C ILE A 39 -4.64 -4.07 18.46
N ASP A 40 -5.07 -4.78 19.50
CA ASP A 40 -6.06 -4.30 20.48
C ASP A 40 -7.36 -3.76 19.86
N GLY A 41 -7.87 -4.47 18.85
CA GLY A 41 -9.13 -4.14 18.20
C GLY A 41 -9.06 -3.00 17.17
N GLY A 42 -7.87 -2.44 16.89
CA GLY A 42 -7.73 -1.39 15.88
C GLY A 42 -6.33 -1.31 15.26
N THR A 43 -6.08 -0.19 14.57
CA THR A 43 -4.81 0.10 13.88
C THR A 43 -4.04 1.28 14.46
N ALA A 44 -4.60 1.99 15.45
CA ALA A 44 -4.02 3.21 16.01
C ALA A 44 -2.69 2.97 16.74
N ARG A 45 -2.51 1.77 17.31
CA ARG A 45 -1.28 1.33 18.00
C ARG A 45 -0.34 0.51 17.11
N GLY A 46 -0.62 0.45 15.80
CA GLY A 46 0.11 -0.37 14.85
C GLY A 46 -0.70 -1.56 14.34
N ILE A 47 -0.02 -2.43 13.59
CA ILE A 47 -0.59 -3.59 12.91
C ILE A 47 0.39 -4.77 13.00
N LYS A 48 -0.12 -6.00 12.95
CA LYS A 48 0.72 -7.22 12.97
C LYS A 48 1.49 -7.42 11.66
N ALA A 49 0.79 -7.35 10.54
CA ALA A 49 1.36 -7.40 9.20
C ALA A 49 0.53 -6.57 8.21
N PRO A 50 1.14 -5.98 7.16
CA PRO A 50 0.43 -5.11 6.20
C PRO A 50 -0.34 -5.92 5.15
N ILE A 51 -1.40 -6.62 5.57
CA ILE A 51 -2.23 -7.45 4.70
C ILE A 51 -3.38 -6.64 4.11
N GLY A 52 -3.19 -6.10 2.90
CA GLY A 52 -4.20 -5.40 2.12
C GLY A 52 -4.78 -6.23 0.96
N THR A 53 -5.68 -5.63 0.18
CA THR A 53 -6.31 -6.25 -1.01
C THR A 53 -5.61 -5.92 -2.33
N GLY A 54 -4.51 -5.17 -2.27
CA GLY A 54 -3.82 -4.64 -3.44
C GLY A 54 -3.07 -5.68 -4.29
N PRO A 55 -2.53 -5.24 -5.45
CA PRO A 55 -1.81 -6.11 -6.38
C PRO A 55 -0.40 -6.51 -5.91
N TRP A 56 0.10 -5.88 -4.84
CA TRP A 56 1.44 -6.10 -4.29
C TRP A 56 1.34 -6.49 -2.82
N ARG A 57 2.18 -7.45 -2.38
CA ARG A 57 2.36 -7.82 -0.98
C ARG A 57 3.78 -7.49 -0.56
N LEU A 58 3.95 -6.95 0.64
CA LEU A 58 5.27 -6.80 1.25
C LEU A 58 5.79 -8.19 1.66
N ALA A 59 6.87 -8.63 1.01
CA ALA A 59 7.51 -9.92 1.30
C ALA A 59 8.66 -9.78 2.30
N ASN A 60 9.40 -8.67 2.23
CA ASN A 60 10.54 -8.43 3.11
C ASN A 60 10.77 -6.93 3.28
N SER A 61 11.14 -6.54 4.49
CA SER A 61 11.66 -5.21 4.81
C SER A 61 12.95 -5.35 5.59
N GLN A 62 13.99 -4.66 5.12
CA GLN A 62 15.24 -4.48 5.83
C GLN A 62 15.42 -3.00 6.08
N LEU A 63 15.34 -2.62 7.35
CA LEU A 63 15.39 -1.23 7.79
C LEU A 63 16.62 -0.53 7.20
N ASN A 64 16.42 0.65 6.63
CA ASN A 64 17.45 1.48 5.98
C ASN A 64 18.18 0.82 4.79
N GLN A 65 17.66 -0.30 4.27
CA GLN A 65 18.29 -1.01 3.15
C GLN A 65 17.36 -1.17 1.97
N ARG A 66 16.25 -1.91 2.15
CA ARG A 66 15.33 -2.22 1.05
C ARG A 66 13.98 -2.76 1.53
N ASP A 67 12.99 -2.61 0.67
CA ASP A 67 11.71 -3.32 0.74
C ASP A 67 11.53 -4.17 -0.52
N VAL A 68 11.00 -5.38 -0.35
CA VAL A 68 10.68 -6.28 -1.46
C VAL A 68 9.18 -6.48 -1.50
N LEU A 69 8.57 -6.04 -2.60
CA LEU A 69 7.17 -6.29 -2.92
C LEU A 69 7.08 -7.44 -3.93
N VAL A 70 6.24 -8.44 -3.64
CA VAL A 70 5.93 -9.53 -4.58
C VAL A 70 4.50 -9.39 -5.08
N ARG A 71 4.27 -9.80 -6.32
CA ARG A 71 2.93 -9.77 -6.92
C ARG A 71 1.97 -10.61 -6.09
N ASN A 72 0.77 -10.08 -5.85
CA ASN A 72 -0.31 -10.83 -5.25
C ASN A 72 -0.93 -11.76 -6.31
N GLU A 73 -0.57 -13.04 -6.29
CA GLU A 73 -1.10 -14.03 -7.24
C GLU A 73 -2.61 -14.27 -7.14
N ARG A 74 -3.23 -13.83 -6.03
CA ARG A 74 -4.68 -13.88 -5.80
C ARG A 74 -5.33 -12.50 -5.93
N TYR A 75 -4.68 -11.54 -6.59
CA TYR A 75 -5.27 -10.24 -6.85
C TYR A 75 -6.54 -10.39 -7.71
N TRP A 76 -7.60 -9.69 -7.31
CA TRP A 76 -8.92 -9.81 -7.92
C TRP A 76 -9.02 -9.11 -9.30
N GLY A 77 -8.13 -8.17 -9.58
CA GLY A 77 -8.08 -7.44 -10.85
C GLY A 77 -6.99 -7.95 -11.81
N ARG A 78 -6.62 -7.10 -12.77
CA ARG A 78 -5.51 -7.40 -13.69
C ARG A 78 -4.19 -7.52 -12.93
N LYS A 79 -3.53 -8.67 -13.07
CA LYS A 79 -2.21 -8.92 -12.48
C LYS A 79 -1.13 -8.04 -13.11
N PRO A 80 -0.24 -7.42 -12.31
CA PRO A 80 0.96 -6.76 -12.85
C PRO A 80 1.83 -7.73 -13.66
N ALA A 81 2.44 -7.25 -14.74
CA ALA A 81 3.38 -8.05 -15.53
C ALA A 81 4.64 -8.43 -14.72
N LEU A 82 5.10 -7.50 -13.87
CA LEU A 82 6.22 -7.70 -12.97
C LEU A 82 5.84 -8.69 -11.85
N GLN A 83 6.75 -9.61 -11.52
CA GLN A 83 6.59 -10.55 -10.42
C GLN A 83 7.06 -9.98 -9.08
N GLN A 84 8.07 -9.11 -9.11
CA GLN A 84 8.69 -8.54 -7.92
C GLN A 84 9.16 -7.11 -8.20
N ILE A 85 9.08 -6.26 -7.17
CA ILE A 85 9.68 -4.93 -7.12
C ILE A 85 10.58 -4.89 -5.89
N THR A 86 11.85 -4.53 -6.07
CA THR A 86 12.77 -4.25 -4.98
C THR A 86 12.97 -2.74 -4.90
N ILE A 87 12.56 -2.14 -3.79
CA ILE A 87 12.72 -0.72 -3.49
C ILE A 87 13.97 -0.59 -2.63
N LYS A 88 15.02 0.05 -3.15
CA LYS A 88 16.25 0.29 -2.38
C LYS A 88 16.20 1.65 -1.69
N VAL A 89 16.65 1.71 -0.44
CA VAL A 89 16.80 2.95 0.31
C VAL A 89 18.14 3.57 -0.05
N ILE A 90 18.12 4.63 -0.86
CA ILE A 90 19.29 5.43 -1.21
C ILE A 90 18.93 6.90 -0.94
N PRO A 91 19.24 7.43 0.25
CA PRO A 91 18.81 8.76 0.66
C PRO A 91 19.44 9.88 -0.17
N ASP A 92 20.72 9.74 -0.50
CA ASP A 92 21.48 10.71 -1.28
C ASP A 92 21.07 10.71 -2.77
N ALA A 93 20.85 11.90 -3.32
CA ALA A 93 20.37 12.08 -4.69
C ALA A 93 21.44 11.75 -5.73
N THR A 94 22.69 12.13 -5.48
CA THR A 94 23.82 11.86 -6.37
C THR A 94 24.07 10.36 -6.47
N SER A 95 24.04 9.66 -5.33
CA SER A 95 24.16 8.21 -5.26
C SER A 95 23.02 7.49 -5.98
N ARG A 96 21.79 8.03 -5.96
CA ARG A 96 20.67 7.50 -6.77
C ARG A 96 20.93 7.63 -8.27
N ALA A 97 21.45 8.78 -8.71
CA ALA A 97 21.77 9.01 -10.12
C ALA A 97 22.87 8.04 -10.59
N VAL A 98 23.97 7.94 -9.85
CA VAL A 98 25.05 6.99 -10.17
C VAL A 98 24.55 5.54 -10.15
N ALA A 99 23.70 5.16 -9.20
CA ALA A 99 23.13 3.81 -9.16
C ALA A 99 22.21 3.49 -10.36
N PHE A 100 21.58 4.51 -10.95
CA PHE A 100 20.80 4.36 -12.18
C PHE A 100 21.73 4.24 -13.41
N GLU A 101 22.70 5.14 -13.54
CA GLU A 101 23.67 5.14 -14.65
C GLU A 101 24.49 3.85 -14.73
N THR A 102 24.90 3.32 -13.57
CA THR A 102 25.68 2.07 -13.49
C THR A 102 24.83 0.80 -13.66
N GLY A 103 23.53 0.93 -13.95
CA GLY A 103 22.61 -0.20 -14.14
C GLY A 103 22.28 -0.97 -12.86
N ARG A 104 22.75 -0.52 -11.69
CA ARG A 104 22.43 -1.15 -10.38
C ARG A 104 20.95 -1.01 -10.04
N ASN A 105 20.27 -0.01 -10.60
CA ASN A 105 18.82 0.21 -10.50
C ASN A 105 18.22 0.38 -11.90
N ARG A 106 17.11 -0.33 -12.17
CA ARG A 106 16.42 -0.23 -13.46
C ARG A 106 15.45 0.94 -13.56
N TYR A 107 15.02 1.49 -12.43
CA TYR A 107 14.10 2.62 -12.32
C TYR A 107 14.48 3.48 -11.10
N ALA A 108 14.30 4.80 -11.21
CA ALA A 108 14.50 5.75 -10.12
C ALA A 108 13.25 6.65 -9.98
N LEU A 109 12.73 6.79 -8.77
CA LEU A 109 11.64 7.71 -8.45
C LEU A 109 12.20 8.96 -7.81
N ARG A 110 11.82 10.14 -8.32
CA ARG A 110 12.08 11.44 -7.70
C ARG A 110 10.86 11.79 -6.84
N ARG A 111 11.07 12.06 -5.55
CA ARG A 111 10.04 12.70 -4.72
C ARG A 111 9.99 14.18 -5.03
#